data_AF-A0A0F5J6U0-F1
#
_entry.id   AF-A0A0F5J6U0-F1
#
_cell.length_a   1.000
_cell.length_b   1.000
_cell.length_c   1.000
_cell.angle_alpha   90.00
_cell.angle_beta   90.00
_cell.angle_gamma   90.00
#
_symmetry.space_group_name_H-M   'P 1'
#
loop_
_entity.id
_entity.type
_entity.pdbx_description
1 polymer ?
#
loop_
_entity_poly.entity_id
_entity_poly.type
_entity_poly.pdbx_seq_one_letter_code
_entity_poly.pdbx_strand_id
1 'polypeptide(L)'
;MAFIDLAHLTDKNIQGDYLIYTRHKTGEKIRIKLLPVMKKIIRYVRQNKEGLLFPILSGPDASYREYEKKLRLYNGELKKLGLLVNAHLSSYVARHSWTTHVKNLGVPDNLISEGMGHTSVKTTHIYIDFTKCNMLDLINKKLITGKSRKIKGI
;
A
#
# COMPACT_ATOMS: atom_id res chain seq x y z
N MET A 1 1.47 0.16 -1.94
CA MET A 1 2.62 0.34 -1.03
C MET A 1 3.79 -0.52 -1.49
N ALA A 2 5.05 -0.09 -1.33
CA ALA A 2 6.22 -0.95 -1.56
C ALA A 2 6.67 -1.66 -0.26
N PHE A 3 7.45 -2.74 -0.37
CA PHE A 3 7.89 -3.50 0.81
C PHE A 3 8.73 -2.66 1.78
N ILE A 4 9.60 -1.77 1.27
CA ILE A 4 10.38 -0.85 2.10
C ILE A 4 9.50 0.11 2.89
N ASP A 5 8.43 0.64 2.28
CA ASP A 5 7.49 1.53 2.98
C ASP A 5 6.81 0.76 4.12
N LEU A 6 6.35 -0.46 3.85
CA LEU A 6 5.69 -1.34 4.82
C LEU A 6 6.59 -1.69 6.00
N ALA A 7 7.86 -2.01 5.72
CA ALA A 7 8.84 -2.45 6.72
C ALA A 7 9.21 -1.37 7.74
N HIS A 8 9.11 -0.09 7.35
CA HIS A 8 9.48 1.06 8.20
C HIS A 8 8.25 1.79 8.76
N LEU A 9 7.03 1.26 8.61
CA LEU A 9 5.87 1.84 9.28
C LEU A 9 6.03 1.74 10.79
N THR A 10 5.62 2.81 11.48
CA THR A 10 5.63 2.97 12.94
C THR A 10 4.20 3.28 13.42
N ASP A 11 3.98 3.21 14.72
CA ASP A 11 2.69 3.62 15.31
C ASP A 11 2.35 5.09 15.06
N LYS A 12 3.37 5.96 14.90
CA LYS A 12 3.19 7.38 14.58
C LYS A 12 2.58 7.61 13.19
N ASN A 13 2.66 6.60 12.31
CA ASN A 13 2.01 6.65 11.00
C ASN A 13 0.49 6.43 11.09
N ILE A 14 -0.03 5.94 12.22
CA ILE A 14 -1.47 5.82 12.46
C ILE A 14 -1.96 7.11 13.12
N GLN A 15 -2.74 7.90 12.39
CA GLN A 15 -3.30 9.17 12.86
C GLN A 15 -4.82 9.10 12.78
N GLY A 16 -5.44 8.77 13.92
CA GLY A 16 -6.88 8.47 13.99
C GLY A 16 -7.24 7.29 13.08
N ASP A 17 -8.08 7.57 12.08
CA ASP A 17 -8.57 6.59 11.11
C ASP A 17 -7.69 6.46 9.86
N TYR A 18 -6.52 7.08 9.83
CA TYR A 18 -5.66 7.15 8.65
C TYR A 18 -4.29 6.54 8.91
N LEU A 19 -3.77 5.84 7.91
CA LEU A 19 -2.35 5.54 7.75
C LEU A 19 -1.72 6.63 6.89
N ILE A 20 -0.72 7.31 7.44
CA ILE A 20 -0.02 8.42 6.79
C ILE A 20 1.48 8.15 6.81
N TYR A 21 2.10 8.09 5.65
CA TYR A 21 3.53 7.81 5.51
C TYR A 21 4.14 8.55 4.32
N THR A 22 5.46 8.68 4.32
CA THR A 22 6.22 9.24 3.22
C THR A 22 6.83 8.11 2.40
N ARG A 23 6.59 8.09 1.09
CA ARG A 23 7.07 7.03 0.22
C ARG A 23 8.59 7.12 0.06
N HIS A 24 9.29 6.01 0.31
CA HIS A 24 10.75 6.00 0.33
C HIS A 24 11.40 6.31 -1.03
N LYS A 25 10.76 5.92 -2.14
CA LYS A 25 11.30 6.14 -3.50
C LYS A 25 11.15 7.58 -4.01
N THR A 26 10.14 8.31 -3.54
CA THR A 26 9.77 9.61 -4.14
C THR A 26 9.66 10.76 -3.14
N GLY A 27 9.61 10.50 -1.84
CA GLY A 27 9.33 11.54 -0.84
C GLY A 27 7.87 11.98 -0.77
N GLU A 28 6.98 11.39 -1.58
CA GLU A 28 5.57 11.76 -1.63
C GLU A 28 4.83 11.29 -0.38
N LYS A 29 4.02 12.19 0.19
CA LYS A 29 3.18 11.87 1.35
C LYS A 29 1.92 11.15 0.90
N ILE A 30 1.72 9.95 1.41
CA ILE A 30 0.56 9.11 1.11
C ILE A 30 -0.35 9.09 2.35
N ARG A 31 -1.65 9.29 2.13
CA ARG A 31 -2.71 9.21 3.15
C ARG A 31 -3.75 8.18 2.73
N ILE A 32 -3.99 7.19 3.59
CA ILE A 32 -4.93 6.09 3.33
C ILE A 32 -5.86 5.93 4.52
N LYS A 33 -7.19 5.93 4.34
CA LYS A 33 -8.11 5.57 5.42
C LYS A 33 -8.04 4.08 5.74
N LEU A 34 -7.90 3.79 7.01
CA LEU A 34 -7.92 2.44 7.56
C LEU A 34 -9.36 1.95 7.65
N LEU A 35 -9.71 1.02 6.76
CA LEU A 35 -11.00 0.35 6.82
C LEU A 35 -11.06 -0.65 7.98
N PRO A 36 -12.25 -1.02 8.48
CA PRO A 36 -12.37 -1.92 9.65
C PRO A 36 -11.58 -3.23 9.51
N VAL A 37 -11.59 -3.84 8.33
CA VAL A 37 -10.80 -5.06 8.04
C VAL A 37 -9.29 -4.82 8.15
N MET A 38 -8.81 -3.67 7.69
CA MET A 38 -7.39 -3.30 7.78
C MET A 38 -6.98 -3.11 9.23
N LYS A 39 -7.81 -2.40 10.02
CA LYS A 39 -7.58 -2.22 11.47
C LYS A 39 -7.50 -3.56 12.20
N LYS A 40 -8.38 -4.52 11.85
CA LYS A 40 -8.38 -5.87 12.43
C LYS A 40 -7.10 -6.63 12.09
N ILE A 41 -6.65 -6.60 10.82
CA ILE A 41 -5.40 -7.24 10.40
C ILE A 41 -4.20 -6.60 11.10
N ILE A 42 -4.13 -5.26 11.15
CA ILE A 42 -3.05 -4.55 11.85
C ILE A 42 -2.99 -4.98 13.31
N ARG A 43 -4.13 -5.01 14.02
CA ARG A 43 -4.19 -5.44 15.42
C ARG A 43 -3.73 -6.88 15.62
N TYR A 44 -4.07 -7.78 14.69
CA TYR A 44 -3.67 -9.19 14.74
C TYR A 44 -2.17 -9.40 14.49
N VAL A 45 -1.61 -8.69 13.51
CA VAL A 45 -0.20 -8.84 13.10
C VAL A 45 0.75 -8.07 13.99
N ARG A 46 0.27 -7.02 14.67
CA ARG A 46 1.07 -6.20 15.58
C ARG A 46 1.57 -7.07 16.73
N GLN A 47 2.85 -7.37 16.68
CA GLN A 47 3.64 -7.89 17.79
C GLN A 47 4.46 -6.69 18.27
N ASN A 48 4.34 -6.31 19.53
CA ASN A 48 4.95 -5.11 20.13
C ASN A 48 6.50 -5.15 20.02
N LYS A 49 7.02 -4.90 18.82
CA LYS A 49 8.42 -4.66 18.55
C LYS A 49 8.70 -3.17 18.66
N GLU A 50 9.90 -2.86 19.13
CA GLU A 50 10.39 -1.52 19.39
C GLU A 50 10.10 -0.57 18.22
N GLY A 51 9.13 0.34 18.40
CA GLY A 51 8.88 1.47 17.51
C GLY A 51 8.30 1.16 16.12
N LEU A 52 8.08 -0.11 15.75
CA LEU A 52 7.58 -0.50 14.42
C LEU A 52 6.13 -1.00 14.48
N LEU A 53 5.36 -0.68 13.44
CA LEU A 53 3.97 -1.12 13.28
C LEU A 53 3.87 -2.62 12.96
N PHE A 54 4.83 -3.14 12.19
CA PHE A 54 4.90 -4.54 11.81
C PHE A 54 6.26 -5.15 12.19
N PRO A 55 6.29 -6.41 12.65
CA PRO A 55 7.52 -7.02 13.18
C PRO A 55 8.51 -7.50 12.10
N ILE A 56 8.66 -6.74 11.01
CA ILE A 56 9.48 -7.09 9.84
C ILE A 56 10.97 -6.90 10.15
N LEU A 57 11.33 -5.70 10.61
CA LEU A 57 12.69 -5.32 10.98
C LEU A 57 12.91 -5.50 12.51
N SER A 58 14.15 -5.29 12.94
CA SER A 58 14.55 -5.28 14.35
C SER A 58 14.08 -4.02 15.07
N GLY A 59 14.18 -2.85 14.42
CA GLY A 59 13.72 -1.56 14.90
C GLY A 59 13.77 -0.48 13.80
N PRO A 60 13.44 0.78 14.11
CA PRO A 60 13.42 1.88 13.13
C PRO A 60 14.79 2.17 12.50
N ASP A 61 15.87 1.92 13.23
CA ASP A 61 17.25 2.15 12.79
C ASP A 61 17.89 0.90 12.13
N ALA A 62 17.07 -0.07 11.72
CA ALA A 62 17.57 -1.29 11.09
C ALA A 62 18.38 -0.98 9.83
N SER A 63 19.52 -1.67 9.69
CA SER A 63 20.42 -1.47 8.56
C SER A 63 19.77 -1.84 7.22
N TYR A 64 20.21 -1.19 6.14
CA TYR A 64 19.79 -1.56 4.78
C TYR A 64 20.05 -3.04 4.46
N ARG A 65 21.16 -3.60 4.97
CA ARG A 65 21.50 -5.03 4.83
C ARG A 65 20.47 -5.93 5.50
N GLU A 66 19.95 -5.53 6.67
CA GLU A 66 18.86 -6.27 7.33
C GLU A 66 17.60 -6.24 6.47
N TYR A 67 17.19 -5.04 6.02
CA TYR A 67 16.05 -4.87 5.12
C TYR A 67 16.14 -5.78 3.90
N GLU A 68 17.29 -5.81 3.20
CA GLU A 68 17.46 -6.68 2.04
C GLU A 68 17.33 -8.16 2.38
N LYS A 69 17.88 -8.60 3.52
CA LYS A 69 17.73 -9.98 4.00
C LYS A 69 16.26 -10.32 4.24
N LYS A 70 15.49 -9.42 4.86
CA LYS A 70 14.05 -9.60 5.09
C LYS A 70 13.25 -9.62 3.79
N LEU A 71 13.59 -8.76 2.84
CA LEU A 71 12.96 -8.75 1.51
C LEU A 71 13.23 -10.06 0.75
N ARG A 72 14.48 -10.55 0.76
CA ARG A 72 14.84 -11.84 0.14
C ARG A 72 14.07 -13.00 0.76
N LEU A 73 14.00 -13.05 2.10
CA LEU A 73 13.23 -14.06 2.81
C LEU A 73 11.75 -14.01 2.42
N TYR A 74 11.14 -12.82 2.48
CA TYR A 74 9.74 -12.61 2.14
C TYR A 74 9.42 -13.05 0.70
N ASN A 75 10.25 -12.68 -0.28
CA ASN A 75 10.09 -13.13 -1.66
C ASN A 75 10.32 -14.64 -1.83
N GLY A 76 11.22 -15.24 -1.05
CA GLY A 76 11.43 -16.68 -1.02
C GLY A 76 10.18 -17.44 -0.54
N GLU A 77 9.55 -16.97 0.54
CA GLU A 77 8.30 -17.55 1.04
C GLU A 77 7.13 -17.34 0.08
N LEU A 78 7.02 -16.14 -0.53
CA LEU A 78 6.03 -15.91 -1.59
C LEU A 78 6.23 -16.83 -2.78
N LYS A 79 7.48 -17.09 -3.20
CA LYS A 79 7.76 -18.04 -4.27
C LYS A 79 7.24 -19.44 -3.94
N LYS A 80 7.44 -19.92 -2.72
CA LYS A 80 6.90 -21.22 -2.25
C LYS A 80 5.38 -21.24 -2.31
N LEU A 81 4.71 -20.20 -1.80
CA LEU A 81 3.26 -20.06 -1.87
C LEU A 81 2.75 -20.00 -3.32
N GLY A 82 3.49 -19.30 -4.19
CA GLY A 82 3.19 -19.17 -5.60
C GLY A 82 3.17 -20.51 -6.33
N LEU A 83 4.08 -21.42 -5.99
CA LEU A 83 4.09 -22.78 -6.54
C LEU A 83 2.81 -23.56 -6.19
N LEU A 84 2.25 -23.37 -4.99
CA LEU A 84 1.01 -24.04 -4.56
C LEU A 84 -0.23 -23.58 -5.33
N VAL A 85 -0.21 -22.35 -5.85
CA VAL A 85 -1.34 -21.75 -6.58
C VAL A 85 -1.03 -21.52 -8.06
N ASN A 86 0.06 -22.11 -8.57
CA ASN A 86 0.56 -21.95 -9.93
C ASN A 86 0.63 -20.47 -10.38
N ALA A 87 1.16 -19.59 -9.52
CA ALA A 87 1.32 -18.18 -9.82
C ALA A 87 2.70 -17.67 -9.38
N HIS A 88 3.26 -16.71 -10.12
CA HIS A 88 4.47 -16.03 -9.69
C HIS A 88 4.12 -14.95 -8.66
N LEU A 89 4.46 -15.19 -7.39
CA LEU A 89 4.24 -14.24 -6.30
C LEU A 89 5.55 -13.56 -5.89
N SER A 90 5.47 -12.26 -5.62
CA SER A 90 6.56 -11.46 -5.07
C SER A 90 5.98 -10.27 -4.29
N SER A 91 6.83 -9.56 -3.55
CA SER A 91 6.45 -8.35 -2.82
C SER A 91 5.86 -7.24 -3.69
N TYR A 92 6.10 -7.31 -5.01
CA TYR A 92 5.60 -6.36 -5.98
C TYR A 92 4.20 -6.71 -6.51
N VAL A 93 3.80 -7.99 -6.44
CA VAL A 93 2.53 -8.48 -7.00
C VAL A 93 1.33 -7.80 -6.35
N ALA A 94 1.30 -7.67 -5.02
CA ALA A 94 0.17 -7.01 -4.33
C ALA A 94 -0.08 -5.57 -4.82
N ARG A 95 0.99 -4.80 -5.05
CA ARG A 95 0.90 -3.44 -5.58
C ARG A 95 0.36 -3.44 -7.01
N HIS A 96 0.86 -4.33 -7.87
CA HIS A 96 0.38 -4.46 -9.23
C HIS A 96 -1.07 -4.93 -9.31
N SER A 97 -1.46 -5.92 -8.51
CA SER A 97 -2.84 -6.39 -8.44
C SER A 97 -3.78 -5.26 -8.06
N TRP A 98 -3.41 -4.41 -7.08
CA TRP A 98 -4.18 -3.21 -6.76
C TRP A 98 -4.31 -2.28 -7.97
N THR A 99 -3.21 -1.91 -8.62
CA THR A 99 -3.21 -1.04 -9.81
C THR A 99 -4.12 -1.60 -10.92
N THR A 100 -3.98 -2.88 -11.24
CA THR A 100 -4.79 -3.55 -12.28
C THR A 100 -6.27 -3.55 -11.91
N HIS A 101 -6.63 -3.86 -10.66
CA HIS A 101 -8.04 -3.85 -10.22
C HIS A 101 -8.63 -2.45 -10.29
N VAL A 102 -7.89 -1.44 -9.84
CA VAL A 102 -8.33 -0.04 -9.85
C VAL A 102 -8.50 0.46 -11.29
N LYS A 103 -7.59 0.09 -12.20
CA LYS A 103 -7.73 0.36 -13.63
C LYS A 103 -8.98 -0.31 -14.23
N ASN A 104 -9.25 -1.57 -13.89
CA ASN A 104 -10.44 -2.28 -14.35
C ASN A 104 -11.75 -1.67 -13.82
N LEU A 105 -11.69 -0.92 -12.71
CA LEU A 105 -12.84 -0.15 -12.19
C LEU A 105 -13.07 1.17 -12.94
N GLY A 106 -12.26 1.49 -13.95
CA GLY A 106 -12.35 2.69 -14.77
C GLY A 106 -11.73 3.93 -14.13
N VAL A 107 -10.82 3.77 -13.16
CA VAL A 107 -10.15 4.90 -12.53
C VAL A 107 -9.08 5.46 -13.49
N PRO A 108 -9.07 6.77 -13.76
CA PRO A 108 -8.06 7.42 -14.61
C PRO A 108 -6.61 7.16 -14.18
N ASP A 109 -5.70 7.00 -15.15
CA ASP A 109 -4.28 6.68 -14.90
C ASP A 109 -3.56 7.74 -14.04
N ASN A 110 -3.94 9.02 -14.14
CA ASN A 110 -3.39 10.10 -13.30
C ASN A 110 -3.74 9.89 -11.81
N LEU A 111 -4.99 9.53 -11.51
CA LEU A 111 -5.45 9.25 -10.14
C LEU A 111 -4.83 7.95 -9.59
N ILE A 112 -4.65 6.94 -10.44
CA ILE A 112 -3.92 5.72 -10.07
C ILE A 112 -2.48 6.05 -9.70
N SER A 113 -1.80 6.88 -10.50
CA SER A 113 -0.41 7.27 -10.28
C SER A 113 -0.22 8.08 -9.00
N GLU A 114 -1.16 8.98 -8.70
CA GLU A 114 -1.19 9.73 -7.44
C GLU A 114 -1.41 8.80 -6.24
N GLY A 115 -2.36 7.86 -6.32
CA GLY A 115 -2.56 6.81 -5.31
C GLY A 115 -1.33 5.91 -5.09
N MET A 116 -0.47 5.80 -6.10
CA MET A 116 0.80 5.10 -6.03
C MET A 116 1.93 5.95 -5.44
N GLY A 117 1.74 7.28 -5.31
CA GLY A 117 2.77 8.24 -4.87
C GLY A 117 3.90 8.38 -5.89
N HIS A 118 3.60 8.34 -7.18
CA HIS A 118 4.57 8.59 -8.24
C HIS A 118 4.68 10.09 -8.53
N THR A 119 5.90 10.59 -8.76
CA THR A 119 6.20 12.00 -9.05
C THR A 119 6.08 12.37 -10.53
N SER A 120 5.99 11.39 -11.44
CA SER A 120 5.76 11.64 -12.86
C SER A 120 4.45 11.00 -13.34
N VAL A 121 3.47 11.85 -13.59
CA VAL A 121 2.63 11.74 -14.78
C VAL A 121 2.75 13.08 -15.47
N LYS A 122 3.22 13.06 -16.71
CA LYS A 122 3.30 14.24 -17.58
C LYS A 122 1.87 14.68 -17.92
N THR A 123 1.17 15.36 -17.00
CA THR A 123 -0.19 15.86 -17.27
C THR A 123 -0.55 17.06 -16.40
N THR A 124 -0.94 18.12 -17.11
CA THR A 124 -1.97 19.12 -16.82
C THR A 124 -2.62 19.01 -15.44
N HIS A 125 -2.49 20.10 -14.67
CA HIS A 125 -3.12 20.33 -13.37
C HIS A 125 -4.66 20.28 -13.42
N ILE A 126 -5.23 19.09 -13.46
CA ILE A 126 -6.60 18.88 -13.00
C ILE A 126 -6.49 18.62 -11.50
N TYR A 127 -6.74 19.69 -10.74
CA TYR A 127 -6.73 19.79 -9.28
C TYR A 127 -7.80 18.87 -8.64
N ILE A 128 -7.61 17.55 -8.70
CA ILE A 128 -8.31 16.62 -7.82
C ILE A 128 -7.22 15.88 -7.06
N ASP A 129 -6.84 16.44 -5.91
CA ASP A 129 -5.93 15.79 -4.97
C ASP A 129 -6.59 14.50 -4.50
N PHE A 130 -6.23 13.38 -5.13
CA PHE A 130 -6.76 12.04 -4.93
C PHE A 130 -6.65 11.60 -3.47
N THR A 131 -5.66 12.15 -2.74
CA THR A 131 -5.44 11.91 -1.32
C THR A 131 -6.32 12.78 -0.41
N LYS A 132 -6.63 14.02 -0.80
CA LYS A 132 -7.57 14.90 -0.06
C LYS A 132 -9.04 14.64 -0.39
N CYS A 133 -9.37 14.20 -1.60
CA CYS A 133 -10.75 14.03 -2.06
C CYS A 133 -11.44 12.73 -1.62
N ASN A 134 -10.88 11.97 -0.66
CA ASN A 134 -11.40 10.66 -0.21
C ASN A 134 -11.54 9.61 -1.35
N MET A 135 -10.98 9.85 -2.53
CA MET A 135 -11.16 8.98 -3.70
C MET A 135 -10.42 7.65 -3.52
N LEU A 136 -9.19 7.70 -2.99
CA LEU A 136 -8.45 6.51 -2.59
C LEU A 136 -9.23 5.66 -1.58
N ASP A 137 -9.90 6.30 -0.63
CA ASP A 137 -10.71 5.63 0.39
C ASP A 137 -11.94 4.96 -0.22
N LEU A 138 -12.62 5.64 -1.16
CA LEU A 138 -13.76 5.10 -1.89
C LEU A 138 -13.37 3.87 -2.71
N ILE A 139 -12.24 3.94 -3.42
CA ILE A 139 -11.71 2.84 -4.22
C ILE A 139 -11.37 1.65 -3.33
N ASN A 140 -10.63 1.86 -2.24
CA ASN A 140 -10.28 0.79 -1.31
C ASN A 140 -11.52 0.13 -0.69
N LYS A 141 -12.54 0.93 -0.32
CA LYS A 141 -13.82 0.41 0.18
C LYS A 141 -14.54 -0.44 -0.88
N LYS A 142 -14.52 -0.01 -2.13
CA LYS A 142 -15.14 -0.73 -3.25
C LYS A 142 -14.42 -2.05 -3.55
N LEU A 143 -13.08 -2.05 -3.54
CA LEU A 143 -12.27 -3.25 -3.72
C LEU A 143 -12.57 -4.31 -2.66
N ILE A 144 -12.66 -3.91 -1.39
CA ILE A 144 -12.94 -4.84 -0.28
C ILE A 144 -14.38 -5.36 -0.28
N THR A 145 -15.34 -4.54 -0.71
CA THR A 145 -16.77 -4.92 -0.69
C THR A 145 -17.25 -5.65 -1.94
N GLY A 146 -16.42 -5.77 -2.98
CA GLY A 146 -16.75 -6.47 -4.23
C GLY A 146 -17.89 -5.83 -5.04
N LYS A 147 -18.33 -4.61 -4.69
CA LYS A 147 -19.44 -3.94 -5.39
C LYS A 147 -18.96 -3.35 -6.73
N SER A 148 -19.00 -4.17 -7.78
CA SER A 148 -18.77 -3.77 -9.18
C SER A 148 -19.94 -2.97 -9.76
N ARG A 149 -20.14 -1.72 -9.30
CA ARG A 149 -20.88 -0.73 -10.11
C ARG A 149 -19.87 0.26 -10.67
N LYS A 150 -19.89 0.53 -11.99
CA LYS A 150 -19.03 1.58 -12.60
C LYS A 150 -19.13 2.88 -11.77
N ILE A 151 -18.01 3.57 -11.58
CA ILE A 151 -18.06 4.93 -11.02
C ILE A 151 -18.80 5.75 -12.09
N LYS A 152 -20.09 6.05 -11.85
CA LYS A 152 -20.85 6.97 -12.70
C LYS A 152 -20.50 8.38 -12.22
N GLY A 153 -20.01 9.23 -13.11
CA GLY A 153 -19.78 10.65 -12.84
C GLY A 153 -18.31 11.09 -12.85
N ILE A 154 -17.52 10.61 -13.81
CA ILE A 154 -16.42 11.40 -14.39
C ILE A 154 -16.77 11.58 -15.86
#